data_AF-M0LS86-F1
#
_entry.id   AF-M0LS86-F1
#
_cell.length_a   1.000
_cell.length_b   1.000
_cell.length_c   1.000
_cell.angle_alpha   90.00
_cell.angle_beta   90.00
_cell.angle_gamma   90.00
#
_symmetry.space_group_name_H-M   'P 1'
#
loop_
_entity.id
_entity.type
_entity.pdbx_description
1 polymer ?
#
loop_
_entity_poly.entity_id
_entity_poly.type
_entity_poly.pdbx_seq_one_letter_code
_entity_poly.pdbx_strand_id
1 'polypeptide(L)'
;MSTESISDRREHIRSISVTALSALLGVGAALASLSITGDLGPAEAATDTRALALVFGAIVVQIPLLEFSGIYGEDEFGVKHYLFITFMTFSFWFVVYGIMLTAQGQA
;
A
#
# COMPACT_ATOMS: atom_id res chain seq x y z
N MET A 1 -18.83 -30.68 -6.01
CA MET A 1 -18.77 -30.54 -4.54
C MET A 1 -17.39 -30.52 -3.91
N SER A 2 -16.41 -31.37 -4.26
CA SER A 2 -15.05 -31.23 -3.68
C SER A 2 -14.16 -30.16 -4.35
N THR A 3 -14.44 -29.78 -5.60
CA THR A 3 -13.64 -28.80 -6.36
C THR A 3 -14.11 -27.36 -6.18
N GLU A 4 -15.40 -27.14 -5.93
CA GLU A 4 -15.97 -25.80 -5.67
C GLU A 4 -15.44 -25.18 -4.36
N SER A 5 -15.29 -25.98 -3.29
CA SER A 5 -14.77 -25.49 -2.00
C SER A 5 -13.28 -25.14 -2.05
N ILE A 6 -12.51 -25.81 -2.92
CA ILE A 6 -11.09 -25.51 -3.15
C ILE A 6 -10.94 -24.21 -3.95
N SER A 7 -11.80 -23.98 -4.94
CA SER A 7 -11.82 -22.74 -5.72
C SER A 7 -12.14 -21.52 -4.84
N ASP A 8 -13.19 -21.61 -4.04
CA ASP A 8 -13.68 -20.53 -3.18
C ASP A 8 -12.64 -20.11 -2.12
N ARG A 9 -11.94 -21.09 -1.52
CA ARG A 9 -10.85 -20.81 -0.59
C ARG A 9 -9.68 -20.08 -1.26
N ARG A 10 -9.30 -20.45 -2.48
CA ARG A 10 -8.19 -19.82 -3.21
C ARG A 10 -8.51 -18.35 -3.52
N GLU A 11 -9.73 -18.09 -3.96
CA GLU A 11 -10.20 -16.72 -4.22
C GLU A 11 -10.20 -15.87 -2.94
N HIS A 12 -10.66 -16.44 -1.82
CA HIS A 12 -10.66 -15.75 -0.54
C HIS A 12 -9.24 -15.40 -0.06
N ILE A 13 -8.30 -16.36 -0.12
CA ILE A 13 -6.90 -16.14 0.26
C ILE A 13 -6.25 -15.07 -0.63
N ARG A 14 -6.52 -15.09 -1.95
CA ARG A 14 -6.06 -14.06 -2.88
C ARG A 14 -6.52 -12.68 -2.44
N SER A 15 -7.82 -12.51 -2.20
CA SER A 15 -8.40 -11.22 -1.82
C SER A 15 -7.80 -10.67 -0.52
N ILE A 16 -7.65 -11.53 0.51
CA ILE A 16 -7.03 -11.17 1.78
C ILE A 16 -5.57 -10.78 1.58
N SER A 17 -4.81 -11.57 0.82
CA SER A 17 -3.37 -11.34 0.62
C SER A 17 -3.09 -10.01 -0.08
N VAL A 18 -3.86 -9.70 -1.14
CA VAL A 18 -3.71 -8.42 -1.87
C VAL A 18 -4.05 -7.24 -0.97
N THR A 19 -5.11 -7.36 -0.17
CA THR A 19 -5.52 -6.32 0.78
C THR A 19 -4.46 -6.11 1.86
N ALA A 20 -3.99 -7.19 2.48
CA ALA A 20 -3.01 -7.14 3.55
C ALA A 20 -1.66 -6.60 3.08
N LEU A 21 -1.16 -7.08 1.93
CA LEU A 21 0.09 -6.59 1.35
C LEU A 21 0.01 -5.10 1.00
N SER A 22 -1.11 -4.66 0.43
CA SER A 22 -1.30 -3.24 0.09
C SER A 22 -1.38 -2.34 1.31
N ALA A 23 -2.09 -2.78 2.36
CA ALA A 23 -2.14 -2.04 3.61
C ALA A 23 -0.76 -1.96 4.28
N LEU A 24 -0.05 -3.09 4.38
CA LEU A 24 1.28 -3.15 5.00
C LEU A 24 2.33 -2.32 4.24
N LEU A 25 2.30 -2.34 2.91
CA LEU A 25 3.17 -1.48 2.09
C LEU A 25 2.85 0.00 2.30
N GLY A 26 1.57 0.38 2.41
CA GLY A 26 1.18 1.75 2.75
C GLY A 26 1.73 2.21 4.10
N VAL A 27 1.63 1.36 5.13
CA VAL A 27 2.21 1.63 6.46
C VAL A 27 3.73 1.75 6.36
N GLY A 28 4.40 0.82 5.68
CA GLY A 28 5.85 0.84 5.49
C GLY A 28 6.32 2.10 4.74
N ALA A 29 5.59 2.51 3.71
CA ALA A 29 5.84 3.75 2.99
C ALA A 29 5.71 4.98 3.91
N ALA A 30 4.76 5.00 4.85
CA ALA A 30 4.60 6.13 5.77
C ALA A 30 5.79 6.26 6.73
N LEU A 31 6.28 5.13 7.24
CA LEU A 31 7.48 5.09 8.06
C LEU A 31 8.72 5.53 7.26
N ALA A 32 8.83 5.10 6.01
CA ALA A 32 9.91 5.54 5.12
C ALA A 32 9.81 7.05 4.82
N SER A 33 8.61 7.59 4.60
CA SER A 33 8.40 9.03 4.43
C SER A 33 8.89 9.81 5.64
N LEU A 34 8.55 9.38 6.87
CA LEU A 34 9.05 10.02 8.10
C LEU A 34 10.57 10.00 8.20
N SER A 35 11.24 8.94 7.73
CA SER A 35 12.71 8.87 7.75
C SER A 35 13.38 9.88 6.81
N ILE A 36 12.69 10.30 5.75
CA ILE A 36 13.21 11.23 4.74
C ILE A 36 12.83 12.68 5.06
N THR A 37 11.68 12.91 5.71
CA THR A 37 11.17 14.25 6.05
C THR A 37 11.35 14.60 7.54
N GLY A 38 12.03 13.75 8.31
CA GLY A 38 12.14 13.89 9.77
C GLY A 38 13.00 15.08 10.23
N ASP A 39 13.76 15.69 9.32
CA ASP A 39 14.50 16.93 9.52
C ASP A 39 13.63 18.19 9.36
N LEU A 40 12.43 18.05 8.79
CA LEU A 40 11.49 19.15 8.55
C LEU A 40 10.46 19.28 9.68
N GLY A 41 9.94 20.48 9.88
CA GLY A 41 8.80 20.70 10.76
C GLY A 41 7.52 20.04 10.20
N PRO A 42 6.54 19.65 11.04
CA PRO A 42 5.37 18.87 10.59
C PRO A 42 4.57 19.51 9.44
N ALA A 43 4.45 20.85 9.43
CA ALA A 43 3.75 21.59 8.38
C ALA A 43 4.49 21.55 7.03
N GLU A 44 5.82 21.55 7.06
CA GLU A 44 6.65 21.48 5.86
C GLU A 44 6.71 20.04 5.34
N ALA A 45 6.91 19.07 6.23
CA ALA A 45 6.86 17.64 5.92
C ALA A 45 5.52 17.19 5.31
N ALA A 46 4.41 17.83 5.68
CA ALA A 46 3.08 17.55 5.13
C ALA A 46 2.94 17.96 3.64
N THR A 47 3.76 18.90 3.17
CA THR A 47 3.70 19.42 1.79
C THR A 47 4.88 18.95 0.93
N ASP A 48 5.75 18.10 1.46
CA ASP A 48 6.92 17.59 0.75
C ASP A 48 6.53 16.58 -0.34
N THR A 49 6.88 16.93 -1.59
CA THR A 49 6.69 16.08 -2.77
C THR A 49 7.54 14.80 -2.76
N ARG A 50 8.63 14.74 -1.99
CA ARG A 50 9.46 13.53 -1.83
C ARG A 50 8.68 12.39 -1.19
N ALA A 51 7.83 12.69 -0.20
CA ALA A 51 6.98 11.69 0.44
C ALA A 51 5.96 11.13 -0.55
N LEU A 52 5.35 11.99 -1.38
CA LEU A 52 4.46 11.58 -2.46
C LEU A 52 5.17 10.74 -3.53
N ALA A 53 6.38 11.13 -3.93
CA ALA A 53 7.18 10.39 -4.90
C ALA A 53 7.55 8.99 -4.40
N LEU A 54 7.82 8.84 -3.10
CA LEU A 54 8.08 7.54 -2.47
C LEU A 54 6.86 6.63 -2.57
N VAL A 55 5.66 7.12 -2.26
CA VAL A 55 4.42 6.32 -2.36
C VAL A 55 4.14 5.91 -3.79
N PHE A 56 4.32 6.84 -4.74
CA PHE A 56 4.19 6.52 -6.15
C PHE A 56 5.17 5.42 -6.56
N GLY A 57 6.44 5.51 -6.14
CA GLY A 57 7.43 4.47 -6.36
C GLY A 57 7.05 3.13 -5.71
N ALA A 58 6.53 3.17 -4.48
CA ALA A 58 6.05 1.98 -3.78
C ALA A 58 4.90 1.29 -4.54
N ILE A 59 3.93 2.06 -5.03
CA ILE A 59 2.82 1.54 -5.84
C ILE A 59 3.34 0.89 -7.13
N VAL A 60 4.27 1.56 -7.83
CA VAL A 60 4.88 1.05 -9.06
C VAL A 60 5.66 -0.24 -8.82
N VAL A 61 6.36 -0.38 -7.69
CA VAL A 61 7.08 -1.62 -7.31
C VAL A 61 6.13 -2.71 -6.83
N GLN A 62 5.01 -2.34 -6.22
CA GLN A 62 4.06 -3.28 -5.67
C GLN A 62 3.29 -4.05 -6.75
N ILE A 63 3.03 -3.42 -7.89
CA ILE A 63 2.40 -4.06 -9.05
C ILE A 63 3.19 -5.30 -9.51
N PRO A 64 4.48 -5.20 -9.92
CA PRO A 64 5.24 -6.37 -10.33
C PRO A 64 5.47 -7.33 -9.16
N LEU A 65 5.57 -6.86 -7.92
CA LEU A 65 5.69 -7.75 -6.76
C LEU A 65 4.45 -8.66 -6.62
N LEU A 66 3.24 -8.13 -6.81
CA LEU A 66 2.00 -8.90 -6.79
C LEU A 66 1.84 -9.79 -8.02
N GLU A 67 2.31 -9.35 -9.18
CA GLU A 67 2.32 -10.17 -10.40
C GLU A 67 3.27 -11.39 -10.24
N PHE A 68 4.50 -11.16 -9.81
CA PHE A 68 5.50 -12.23 -9.59
C PHE A 68 5.18 -13.15 -8.41
N SER A 69 4.37 -12.71 -7.45
CA SER A 69 3.96 -13.56 -6.32
C SER A 69 3.10 -14.76 -6.73
N GLY A 70 2.60 -14.78 -7.97
CA GLY A 70 1.75 -15.86 -8.49
C GLY A 70 0.34 -15.89 -7.87
N ILE A 71 -0.01 -14.89 -7.05
CA ILE A 71 -1.32 -14.74 -6.39
C ILE A 71 -2.47 -14.71 -7.41
N TYR A 72 -2.21 -14.17 -8.60
CA TYR A 72 -3.17 -14.08 -9.70
C TYR A 72 -3.10 -15.26 -10.69
N GLY A 73 -2.05 -16.09 -10.64
CA GLY A 73 -1.93 -17.26 -11.53
C GLY A 73 -2.02 -16.88 -13.01
N GLU A 74 -3.00 -17.46 -13.72
CA GLU A 74 -3.29 -17.16 -15.13
C GLU A 74 -4.33 -16.05 -15.32
N ASP A 75 -4.87 -15.48 -14.24
CA ASP A 75 -5.86 -14.41 -14.34
C ASP A 75 -5.21 -13.09 -14.77
N GLU A 76 -5.83 -12.41 -15.74
CA GLU A 76 -5.33 -11.13 -16.26
C GLU A 76 -5.48 -10.00 -15.22
N PHE A 77 -4.43 -9.20 -15.08
CA PHE A 77 -4.41 -8.06 -14.16
C PHE A 77 -5.25 -6.90 -14.72
N GLY A 78 -6.54 -6.87 -14.38
CA GLY A 78 -7.45 -5.82 -14.81
C GLY A 78 -7.26 -4.46 -14.12
N VAL A 79 -7.82 -3.41 -14.72
CA VAL A 79 -7.80 -2.01 -14.22
C VAL A 79 -8.26 -1.88 -12.77
N LYS A 80 -9.25 -2.69 -12.35
CA LYS A 80 -9.75 -2.73 -10.97
C LYS A 80 -8.63 -3.02 -9.95
N HIS A 81 -7.69 -3.92 -10.28
CA HIS A 81 -6.63 -4.30 -9.36
C HIS A 81 -5.62 -3.16 -9.19
N TYR A 82 -5.24 -2.51 -10.27
CA TYR A 82 -4.41 -1.30 -10.22
C TYR A 82 -5.03 -0.21 -9.35
N LEU A 83 -6.33 0.07 -9.55
CA LEU A 83 -7.05 1.06 -8.75
C LEU A 83 -7.11 0.67 -7.27
N PHE A 84 -7.41 -0.59 -6.98
CA PHE A 84 -7.47 -1.09 -5.61
C PHE A 84 -6.12 -0.95 -4.89
N ILE A 85 -5.04 -1.43 -5.51
CA ILE A 85 -3.69 -1.38 -4.95
C ILE A 85 -3.25 0.05 -4.72
N THR A 86 -3.41 0.91 -5.72
CA THR A 86 -3.06 2.34 -5.65
C THR A 86 -3.82 3.01 -4.51
N PHE A 87 -5.14 2.83 -4.48
CA PHE A 87 -6.00 3.47 -3.47
C PHE A 87 -5.70 2.97 -2.06
N MET A 88 -5.56 1.66 -1.86
CA MET A 88 -5.31 1.07 -0.54
C MET A 88 -3.96 1.50 0.02
N THR A 89 -2.92 1.43 -0.80
CA THR A 89 -1.56 1.80 -0.41
C THR A 89 -1.47 3.28 -0.07
N PHE A 90 -2.05 4.14 -0.93
CA PHE A 90 -2.11 5.58 -0.69
C PHE A 90 -2.90 5.92 0.58
N SER A 91 -4.06 5.29 0.79
CA SER A 91 -4.92 5.59 1.95
C SER A 91 -4.25 5.24 3.28
N PHE A 92 -3.62 4.07 3.37
CA PHE A 92 -2.89 3.67 4.58
C PHE A 92 -1.68 4.56 4.82
N TRP A 93 -0.93 4.88 3.76
CA TRP A 93 0.16 5.84 3.86
C TRP A 93 -0.33 7.18 4.41
N PHE A 94 -1.36 7.76 3.80
CA PHE A 94 -1.86 9.09 4.14
C PHE A 94 -2.34 9.16 5.59
N VAL A 95 -3.10 8.16 6.04
CA VAL A 95 -3.60 8.10 7.41
C VAL A 95 -2.47 7.93 8.42
N VAL A 96 -1.55 6.97 8.21
CA VAL A 96 -0.46 6.71 9.16
C VAL A 96 0.51 7.90 9.22
N TYR A 97 0.88 8.44 8.06
CA TYR A 97 1.76 9.60 7.97
C TYR A 97 1.12 10.83 8.62
N GLY A 98 -0.15 11.11 8.34
CA GLY A 98 -0.89 12.22 8.95
C GLY A 98 -1.01 12.11 10.46
N ILE A 99 -1.27 10.90 10.99
CA ILE A 99 -1.27 10.66 12.45
C ILE A 99 0.09 10.99 13.06
N MET A 100 1.18 10.54 12.43
CA MET A 100 2.53 10.74 12.95
C MET A 100 2.93 12.23 12.95
N LEU A 101 2.64 12.96 11.87
CA LEU A 101 2.89 14.40 11.81
C LEU A 101 2.06 15.18 12.85
N THR A 102 0.82 14.77 13.07
CA THR A 102 -0.04 15.40 14.09
C THR A 102 0.47 15.10 15.49
N ALA A 103 0.91 13.87 15.76
CA ALA A 103 1.47 13.47 17.05
C ALA A 103 2.77 14.22 17.37
N GLN A 104 3.64 14.44 16.37
CA GLN A 104 4.84 15.26 16.51
C GLN A 104 4.51 16.73 16.81
N GLY A 105 3.44 17.28 16.22
CA GLY A 105 3.02 18.66 16.48
C GLY A 105 2.46 18.90 17.89
N GLN A 106 2.20 17.85 18.67
CA GLN A 106 1.74 17.93 20.07
C GLN A 106 2.84 17.65 21.11
N ALA A 107 4.04 17.29 20.68
CA ALA A 107 5.21 17.04 21.53
C ALA A 107 6.08 18.30 21.66
#